data_AF-A0A348UXB8-F1
#
_entry.id   AF-A0A348UXB8-F1
#
_cell.length_a   1.000
_cell.length_b   1.000
_cell.length_c   1.000
_cell.angle_alpha   90.00
_cell.angle_beta   90.00
_cell.angle_gamma   90.00
#
_symmetry.space_group_name_H-M   'P 1'
#
loop_
_entity.id
_entity.type
_entity.pdbx_description
1 polymer ?
#
loop_
_entity_poly.entity_id
_entity_poly.type
_entity_poly.pdbx_seq_one_letter_code
_entity_poly.pdbx_strand_id
1 'polypeptide(L)'
;MMELRSLDFDTADSKEEVHFSWWLNELHEAGYISDWQYQPRTFDLSETITYGVEVQLKTKVRIDEKCLMQKHTYTPDFRISWNVDAKHLFYSNINCGVDIKKCLIVAQGGISHIDIKPKAWGNNSFMEAFKLNQKWVYSKYGVFVQPVVTWGGATSCFEATFCPARFIYTDKTRKIRELKFTARSLDMFLKIRRG
;
A
#
# COMPACT_ATOMS: atom_id res chain seq x y z
N MET A 1 -11.95 17.40 18.86
CA MET A 1 -10.52 17.36 18.46
C MET A 1 -10.26 15.91 18.08
N MET A 2 -10.18 15.59 16.78
CA MET A 2 -9.80 14.25 16.32
C MET A 2 -8.27 14.21 16.35
N GLU A 3 -7.67 13.30 17.11
CA GLU A 3 -6.23 13.09 17.08
C GLU A 3 -5.82 12.69 15.66
N LEU A 4 -4.88 13.44 15.08
CA LEU A 4 -4.29 13.11 13.79
C LEU A 4 -3.56 11.78 13.93
N ARG A 5 -4.00 10.78 13.17
CA ARG A 5 -3.24 9.53 13.00
C ARG A 5 -1.99 9.88 12.20
N SER A 6 -0.86 10.14 12.86
CA SER A 6 0.41 10.27 12.16
C SER A 6 1.18 8.96 12.29
N LEU A 7 1.47 8.34 11.15
CA LEU A 7 2.52 7.32 11.09
C LEU A 7 3.86 8.05 11.20
N ASP A 8 4.77 7.54 12.03
CA ASP A 8 6.09 8.11 12.23
C ASP A 8 7.19 7.20 11.64
N PHE A 9 8.43 7.69 11.65
CA PHE A 9 9.56 6.95 11.10
C PHE A 9 10.01 5.77 11.97
N ASP A 10 9.54 5.68 13.22
CA ASP A 10 9.90 4.59 14.13
C ASP A 10 8.93 3.40 13.99
N THR A 11 7.75 3.65 13.44
CA THR A 11 6.68 2.66 13.23
C THR A 11 6.54 2.17 11.79
N ALA A 12 6.95 2.97 10.80
CA ALA A 12 6.89 2.60 9.39
C ALA A 12 8.07 1.73 8.94
N ASP A 13 7.83 0.82 7.98
CA ASP A 13 8.88 -0.02 7.40
C ASP A 13 9.71 0.76 6.36
N SER A 14 9.15 1.85 5.81
CA SER A 14 9.84 2.72 4.86
C SER A 14 9.50 4.20 5.01
N LYS A 15 10.37 5.08 4.49
CA LYS A 15 10.09 6.53 4.45
C LYS A 15 8.94 6.84 3.49
N GLU A 16 8.85 6.06 2.43
CA GLU A 16 7.80 6.14 1.43
C GLU A 16 6.42 5.93 2.06
N GLU A 17 6.26 4.97 2.97
CA GLU A 17 5.02 4.77 3.73
C GLU A 17 4.68 5.97 4.62
N VAL A 18 5.66 6.52 5.34
CA VAL A 18 5.46 7.75 6.13
C VAL A 18 4.97 8.89 5.23
N HIS A 19 5.63 9.07 4.08
CA HIS A 19 5.25 10.12 3.14
C HIS A 19 3.87 9.90 2.53
N PHE A 20 3.50 8.65 2.24
CA PHE A 20 2.16 8.31 1.80
C PHE A 20 1.11 8.59 2.88
N SER A 21 1.43 8.34 4.16
CA SER A 21 0.52 8.67 5.26
C SER A 21 0.20 10.17 5.34
N TRP A 22 1.14 11.05 4.97
CA TRP A 22 0.88 12.50 4.90
C TRP A 22 -0.16 12.84 3.82
N TRP A 23 -0.11 12.13 2.69
CA TRP A 23 -1.11 12.26 1.63
C TRP A 23 -2.49 11.79 2.08
N LEU A 24 -2.55 10.68 2.82
CA LEU A 24 -3.79 10.17 3.41
C LEU A 24 -4.36 11.13 4.44
N ASN A 25 -3.52 11.76 5.26
CA ASN A 25 -3.95 12.71 6.28
C ASN A 25 -4.58 13.97 5.66
N GLU A 26 -3.96 14.56 4.64
CA GLU A 26 -4.56 15.73 3.97
C GLU A 26 -5.91 15.39 3.31
N LEU A 27 -6.05 14.18 2.74
CA LEU A 27 -7.33 13.74 2.19
C LEU A 27 -8.37 13.44 3.25
N HIS A 28 -7.97 12.91 4.40
CA HIS A 28 -8.85 12.67 5.53
C HIS A 28 -9.33 14.00 6.12
N GLU A 29 -8.43 14.96 6.36
CA GLU A 29 -8.76 16.31 6.81
C GLU A 29 -9.69 17.05 5.85
N ALA A 30 -9.50 16.88 4.55
CA ALA A 30 -10.35 17.46 3.50
C ALA A 30 -11.67 16.69 3.28
N GLY A 31 -11.92 15.59 4.00
CA GLY A 31 -13.17 14.84 3.93
C GLY A 31 -13.31 13.90 2.74
N TYR A 32 -12.23 13.53 2.05
CA TYR A 32 -12.24 12.56 0.94
C TYR A 32 -12.03 11.11 1.41
N ILE A 33 -11.39 10.92 2.57
CA ILE A 33 -11.19 9.63 3.22
C ILE A 33 -12.00 9.63 4.51
N SER A 34 -12.77 8.56 4.76
CA SER A 34 -13.45 8.36 6.05
C SER A 34 -12.51 7.78 7.10
N ASP A 35 -11.65 6.84 6.70
CA ASP A 35 -10.70 6.18 7.59
C ASP A 35 -9.54 5.58 6.79
N TRP A 36 -8.37 5.47 7.41
CA TRP A 36 -7.27 4.67 6.90
C TRP A 36 -6.50 3.96 8.02
N GLN A 37 -5.91 2.81 7.69
CA GLN A 37 -5.22 1.93 8.62
C GLN A 37 -3.88 1.50 8.03
N TYR A 38 -2.80 1.68 8.78
CA TYR A 38 -1.46 1.14 8.47
C TYR A 38 -1.38 -0.32 8.91
N GLN A 39 -0.79 -1.18 8.09
CA GLN A 39 -0.67 -2.63 8.28
C GLN A 39 -1.98 -3.23 8.84
N PRO A 40 -3.07 -3.20 8.04
CA PRO A 40 -4.36 -3.75 8.45
C PRO A 40 -4.25 -5.28 8.55
N ARG A 41 -5.38 -5.98 8.42
CA ARG A 41 -5.42 -7.44 8.50
C ARG A 41 -4.39 -8.12 7.57
N THR A 42 -3.60 -9.02 8.15
CA THR A 42 -2.77 -10.01 7.46
C THR A 42 -3.63 -11.10 6.79
N PHE A 43 -3.27 -11.45 5.56
CA PHE A 43 -3.86 -12.55 4.80
C PHE A 43 -3.00 -13.81 4.91
N ASP A 44 -3.60 -14.90 5.36
CA ASP A 44 -2.94 -16.22 5.38
C ASP A 44 -3.02 -16.84 3.99
N LEU A 45 -1.88 -17.00 3.31
CA LEU A 45 -1.87 -17.46 1.93
C LEU A 45 -1.69 -18.98 1.83
N SER A 46 -0.75 -19.55 2.59
CA SER A 46 -0.57 -21.01 2.72
C SER A 46 -0.25 -21.40 4.16
N GLU A 47 -0.66 -22.61 4.53
CA GLU A 47 -0.31 -23.22 5.84
C GLU A 47 1.11 -23.79 5.83
N THR A 48 1.65 -24.02 7.03
CA THR A 48 2.90 -24.79 7.20
C THR A 48 2.67 -26.24 6.77
N ILE A 49 3.60 -26.77 5.97
CA ILE A 49 3.61 -28.20 5.59
C ILE A 49 4.78 -28.86 6.32
N THR A 50 4.50 -29.93 7.06
CA THR A 50 5.50 -30.72 7.80
C THR A 50 5.60 -32.14 7.23
N TYR A 51 6.69 -32.83 7.53
CA TYR A 51 6.90 -34.24 7.19
C TYR A 51 7.66 -34.95 8.31
N GLY A 52 7.36 -36.23 8.52
CA GLY A 52 8.04 -37.07 9.50
C GLY A 52 9.37 -37.60 8.96
N VAL A 53 10.41 -37.57 9.78
CA VAL A 53 11.70 -38.22 9.51
C VAL A 53 11.96 -39.25 10.61
N GLU A 54 12.17 -40.49 10.22
CA GLU A 54 12.62 -41.52 11.14
C GLU A 54 14.06 -41.26 11.57
N VAL A 55 14.27 -41.13 12.86
CA VAL A 55 15.57 -41.00 13.49
C VAL A 55 15.82 -42.27 14.29
N GLN A 56 16.79 -43.06 13.83
CA GLN A 56 17.29 -44.22 14.57
C GLN A 56 18.08 -43.75 15.79
N LEU A 57 17.57 -44.04 16.98
CA LEU A 57 18.31 -43.98 18.24
C LEU A 57 18.89 -45.36 18.53
N LYS A 58 19.89 -45.43 19.40
CA LYS A 58 20.60 -46.69 19.73
C LYS A 58 19.67 -47.86 20.14
N THR A 59 18.48 -47.57 20.66
CA THR A 59 17.54 -48.59 21.15
C THR A 59 16.11 -48.47 20.58
N LYS A 60 15.79 -47.41 19.83
CA LYS A 60 14.42 -47.09 19.40
C LYS A 60 14.41 -46.28 18.11
N VAL A 61 13.37 -46.40 17.30
CA VAL A 61 13.09 -45.48 16.20
C VAL A 61 12.13 -44.40 16.71
N ARG A 62 12.47 -43.13 16.49
CA ARG A 62 11.62 -41.98 16.80
C ARG A 62 11.26 -41.27 15.50
N ILE A 63 10.01 -40.84 15.33
CA ILE A 63 9.61 -39.98 14.21
C ILE A 63 9.73 -38.54 14.67
N ASP A 64 10.62 -37.77 14.03
CA ASP A 64 10.76 -36.34 14.23
C ASP A 64 10.00 -35.59 13.13
N GLU A 65 9.11 -34.67 13.51
CA GLU A 65 8.48 -33.78 12.55
C GLU A 65 9.45 -32.67 12.12
N LYS A 66 9.59 -32.49 10.80
CA LYS A 66 10.37 -31.40 10.19
C LYS A 66 9.47 -30.53 9.32
N CYS A 67 9.75 -29.23 9.28
CA CYS A 67 9.05 -28.29 8.42
C CYS A 67 9.55 -28.42 6.98
N LEU A 68 8.66 -28.77 6.05
CA LEU A 68 8.94 -28.78 4.61
C LEU A 68 8.75 -27.37 4.01
N MET A 69 7.64 -26.72 4.34
CA MET A 69 7.31 -25.37 3.87
C MET A 69 6.73 -24.55 5.02
N GLN A 70 7.19 -23.32 5.18
CA GLN A 70 6.69 -22.41 6.20
C GLN A 70 5.33 -21.82 5.78
N LYS A 71 4.54 -21.43 6.77
CA LYS A 71 3.34 -20.61 6.56
C LYS A 71 3.72 -19.36 5.75
N HIS A 72 2.92 -19.05 4.73
CA HIS A 72 3.10 -17.83 3.93
C HIS A 72 1.96 -16.88 4.21
N THR A 73 2.29 -15.65 4.60
CA THR A 73 1.32 -14.61 4.94
C THR A 73 1.64 -13.32 4.19
N TYR A 74 0.64 -12.47 3.99
CA TYR A 74 0.82 -11.20 3.31
C TYR A 74 -0.02 -10.10 3.97
N THR A 75 0.61 -8.96 4.28
CA THR A 75 -0.06 -7.79 4.84
C THR A 75 0.15 -6.62 3.88
N PRO A 76 -0.92 -5.97 3.39
CA PRO A 76 -0.78 -4.73 2.63
C PRO A 76 -0.32 -3.60 3.57
N ASP A 77 0.27 -2.54 3.05
CA ASP A 77 0.74 -1.44 3.90
C ASP A 77 -0.40 -0.55 4.39
N PHE A 78 -1.42 -0.33 3.54
CA PHE A 78 -2.56 0.50 3.91
C PHE A 78 -3.90 -0.10 3.49
N ARG A 79 -4.91 0.09 4.34
CA ARG A 79 -6.33 0.00 3.98
C ARG A 79 -6.95 1.38 4.04
N ILE A 80 -7.59 1.81 2.96
CA ILE A 80 -8.23 3.13 2.84
C ILE A 80 -9.73 2.93 2.67
N SER A 81 -10.52 3.63 3.47
CA SER A 81 -11.98 3.72 3.35
C SER A 81 -12.32 5.10 2.77
N TRP A 82 -12.90 5.12 1.58
CA TRP A 82 -13.16 6.35 0.84
C TRP A 82 -14.55 6.91 1.12
N ASN A 83 -14.68 8.24 1.10
CA ASN A 83 -15.98 8.89 0.99
C ASN A 83 -16.43 8.91 -0.48
N VAL A 84 -17.75 8.92 -0.70
CA VAL A 84 -18.33 8.89 -2.06
C VAL A 84 -17.85 10.09 -2.90
N ASP A 85 -17.63 11.24 -2.28
CA ASP A 85 -17.17 12.47 -2.94
C ASP A 85 -15.73 12.37 -3.50
N ALA A 86 -14.95 11.38 -3.06
CA ALA A 86 -13.60 11.12 -3.59
C ALA A 86 -13.62 10.29 -4.87
N LYS A 87 -14.78 9.72 -5.23
CA LYS A 87 -14.94 8.87 -6.42
C LYS A 87 -14.66 9.70 -7.68
N HIS A 88 -13.94 9.12 -8.63
CA HIS A 88 -13.47 9.74 -9.87
C HIS A 88 -12.46 10.90 -9.70
N LEU A 89 -12.24 11.39 -8.48
CA LEU A 89 -11.17 12.33 -8.14
C LEU A 89 -9.89 11.60 -7.74
N PHE A 90 -10.01 10.69 -6.76
CA PHE A 90 -8.87 9.97 -6.18
C PHE A 90 -8.95 8.47 -6.42
N TYR A 91 -10.15 7.92 -6.50
CA TYR A 91 -10.34 6.49 -6.69
C TYR A 91 -11.45 6.14 -7.70
N SER A 92 -11.38 4.92 -8.24
CA SER A 92 -12.44 4.30 -9.02
C SER A 92 -12.70 2.89 -8.50
N ASN A 93 -13.95 2.44 -8.53
CA ASN A 93 -14.27 1.06 -8.16
C ASN A 93 -13.81 0.08 -9.25
N ILE A 94 -13.36 -1.10 -8.84
CA ILE A 94 -13.19 -2.24 -9.74
C ILE A 94 -14.53 -2.51 -10.42
N ASN A 95 -14.50 -2.82 -11.72
CA ASN A 95 -15.69 -3.12 -12.52
C ASN A 95 -16.67 -1.95 -12.75
N CYS A 96 -16.25 -0.68 -12.60
CA CYS A 96 -17.10 0.47 -12.94
C CYS A 96 -17.14 0.83 -14.44
N GLY A 97 -16.65 -0.06 -15.32
CA GLY A 97 -16.58 0.19 -16.77
C GLY A 97 -15.47 1.16 -17.21
N VAL A 98 -14.68 1.68 -16.27
CA VAL A 98 -13.51 2.54 -16.55
C VAL A 98 -12.26 1.67 -16.68
N ASP A 99 -11.38 2.04 -17.60
CA ASP A 99 -10.04 1.46 -17.70
C ASP A 99 -9.28 1.72 -16.39
N ILE A 100 -9.08 0.64 -15.62
CA ILE A 100 -8.38 0.66 -14.33
C ILE A 100 -6.95 1.20 -14.46
N LYS A 101 -6.32 1.09 -15.66
CA LYS A 101 -4.97 1.62 -15.89
C LYS A 101 -4.93 3.14 -15.91
N LYS A 102 -6.09 3.80 -16.08
CA LYS A 102 -6.24 5.26 -16.01
C LYS A 102 -6.66 5.74 -14.62
N CYS A 103 -6.93 4.82 -13.69
CA CYS A 103 -7.35 5.16 -12.34
C CYS A 103 -6.12 5.37 -11.46
N LEU A 104 -6.15 6.43 -10.65
CA LEU A 104 -5.10 6.72 -9.68
C LEU A 104 -5.05 5.62 -8.62
N ILE A 105 -6.18 5.45 -7.93
CA ILE A 105 -6.38 4.38 -6.96
C ILE A 105 -7.59 3.54 -7.37
N VAL A 106 -7.44 2.22 -7.24
CA VAL A 106 -8.54 1.26 -7.43
C VAL A 106 -9.11 0.89 -6.07
N ALA A 107 -10.44 0.89 -5.97
CA ALA A 107 -11.17 0.46 -4.78
C ALA A 107 -12.14 -0.68 -5.10
N GLN A 108 -12.56 -1.43 -4.08
CA GLN A 108 -13.63 -2.41 -4.15
C GLN A 108 -14.65 -2.05 -3.08
N GLY A 109 -15.85 -1.63 -3.50
CA GLY A 109 -16.86 -1.15 -2.55
C GLY A 109 -16.41 0.07 -1.74
N GLY A 110 -15.62 0.98 -2.33
CA GLY A 110 -15.08 2.14 -1.63
C GLY A 110 -13.91 1.84 -0.68
N ILE A 111 -13.34 0.63 -0.73
CA ILE A 111 -12.17 0.26 0.06
C ILE A 111 -10.98 -0.03 -0.87
N SER A 112 -9.82 0.56 -0.59
CA SER A 112 -8.57 0.24 -1.28
C SER A 112 -7.59 -0.44 -0.34
N HIS A 113 -6.88 -1.45 -0.85
CA HIS A 113 -5.71 -2.02 -0.18
C HIS A 113 -4.47 -1.66 -1.01
N ILE A 114 -3.49 -1.07 -0.35
CA ILE A 114 -2.32 -0.45 -1.01
C ILE A 114 -1.06 -1.06 -0.44
N ASP A 115 -0.07 -1.24 -1.31
CA ASP A 115 1.29 -1.62 -0.97
C ASP A 115 2.25 -0.63 -1.63
N ILE A 116 3.06 0.05 -0.81
CA ILE A 116 3.95 1.13 -1.19
C ILE A 116 5.25 0.57 -1.73
N LYS A 117 5.56 0.97 -2.97
CA LYS A 117 6.74 0.52 -3.68
C LYS A 117 7.74 1.65 -3.86
N PRO A 118 9.05 1.33 -3.81
CA PRO A 118 10.08 2.32 -4.06
C PRO A 118 10.03 2.82 -5.51
N LYS A 119 10.62 4.00 -5.74
CA LYS A 119 10.67 4.64 -7.07
C LYS A 119 11.21 3.73 -8.19
N ALA A 120 12.14 2.82 -7.90
CA ALA A 120 12.78 1.94 -8.88
C ALA A 120 12.02 0.61 -9.14
N TRP A 121 10.70 0.61 -9.00
CA TRP A 121 9.86 -0.57 -9.24
C TRP A 121 9.80 -0.91 -10.74
N GLY A 122 10.37 -2.03 -11.18
CA GLY A 122 10.29 -2.43 -12.60
C GLY A 122 11.04 -3.70 -13.05
N ASN A 123 12.21 -4.02 -12.48
CA ASN A 123 13.10 -5.06 -13.06
C ASN A 123 13.61 -6.13 -12.07
N ASN A 124 13.01 -6.26 -10.89
CA ASN A 124 13.59 -7.06 -9.80
C ASN A 124 12.68 -8.21 -9.35
N SER A 125 13.27 -9.26 -8.77
CA SER A 125 12.61 -10.42 -8.16
C SER A 125 11.50 -10.06 -7.16
N PHE A 126 11.64 -8.95 -6.44
CA PHE A 126 10.62 -8.41 -5.52
C PHE A 126 9.27 -8.13 -6.19
N MET A 127 9.27 -7.72 -7.47
CA MET A 127 8.05 -7.47 -8.21
C MET A 127 7.29 -8.77 -8.50
N GLU A 128 8.00 -9.84 -8.82
CA GLU A 128 7.40 -11.14 -9.09
C GLU A 128 6.77 -11.73 -7.81
N ALA A 129 7.46 -11.62 -6.68
CA ALA A 129 6.91 -12.02 -5.38
C ALA A 129 5.64 -11.23 -5.03
N PHE A 130 5.64 -9.91 -5.21
CA PHE A 130 4.45 -9.09 -4.98
C PHE A 130 3.29 -9.49 -5.91
N LYS A 131 3.55 -9.65 -7.22
CA LYS A 131 2.51 -10.06 -8.18
C LYS A 131 1.92 -11.42 -7.82
N LEU A 132 2.74 -12.35 -7.36
CA LEU A 132 2.27 -13.67 -6.91
C LEU A 132 1.38 -13.54 -5.67
N ASN A 133 1.82 -12.78 -4.66
CA ASN A 133 1.04 -12.51 -3.46
C ASN A 133 -0.29 -11.82 -3.79
N GLN A 134 -0.27 -10.78 -4.64
CA GLN A 134 -1.46 -10.08 -5.11
C GLN A 134 -2.45 -11.04 -5.77
N LYS A 135 -1.98 -11.92 -6.66
CA LYS A 135 -2.83 -12.94 -7.30
C LYS A 135 -3.42 -13.91 -6.27
N TRP A 136 -2.63 -14.35 -5.30
CA TRP A 136 -3.07 -15.27 -4.25
C TRP A 136 -4.10 -14.62 -3.31
N VAL A 137 -3.87 -13.38 -2.89
CA VAL A 137 -4.82 -12.61 -2.07
C VAL A 137 -6.13 -12.42 -2.83
N TYR A 138 -6.07 -12.02 -4.10
CA TYR A 138 -7.27 -11.83 -4.91
C TYR A 138 -8.02 -13.15 -5.13
N SER A 139 -7.32 -14.24 -5.44
CA SER A 139 -7.92 -15.55 -5.66
C SER A 139 -8.59 -16.10 -4.40
N LYS A 140 -7.94 -16.01 -3.24
CA LYS A 140 -8.42 -16.60 -1.98
C LYS A 140 -9.43 -15.72 -1.25
N TYR A 141 -9.29 -14.40 -1.32
CA TYR A 141 -10.07 -13.45 -0.53
C TYR A 141 -10.89 -12.44 -1.35
N GLY A 142 -10.74 -12.41 -2.67
CA GLY A 142 -11.39 -11.42 -3.54
C GLY A 142 -10.87 -10.00 -3.37
N VAL A 143 -9.73 -9.82 -2.69
CA VAL A 143 -9.14 -8.51 -2.37
C VAL A 143 -8.02 -8.16 -3.35
N PHE A 144 -8.15 -7.03 -4.02
CA PHE A 144 -7.14 -6.47 -4.91
C PHE A 144 -6.25 -5.50 -4.14
N VAL A 145 -4.95 -5.80 -4.09
CA VAL A 145 -3.94 -4.96 -3.44
C VAL A 145 -3.16 -4.22 -4.51
N GLN A 146 -3.28 -2.90 -4.58
CA GLN A 146 -2.65 -2.11 -5.62
C GLN A 146 -1.23 -1.67 -5.20
N PRO A 147 -0.21 -1.89 -6.05
CA PRO A 147 1.10 -1.28 -5.81
C PRO A 147 1.03 0.22 -6.10
N VAL A 148 1.54 1.05 -5.19
CA VAL A 148 1.60 2.50 -5.36
C VAL A 148 3.03 2.99 -5.19
N VAL A 149 3.53 3.75 -6.16
CA VAL A 149 4.76 4.53 -6.01
C VAL A 149 4.38 5.93 -5.59
N THR A 150 4.97 6.44 -4.52
CA THR A 150 4.60 7.72 -3.90
C THR A 150 5.06 8.93 -4.73
N TRP A 151 6.34 9.01 -5.06
CA TRP A 151 6.91 10.06 -5.92
C TRP A 151 8.00 9.53 -6.86
N GLY A 152 8.39 10.35 -7.84
CA GLY A 152 9.59 10.13 -8.63
C GLY A 152 9.37 9.47 -9.99
N GLY A 153 8.16 9.53 -10.53
CA GLY A 153 7.81 9.12 -11.88
C GLY A 153 6.42 9.64 -12.26
N ALA A 154 6.16 9.80 -13.56
CA ALA A 154 4.94 10.44 -14.07
C ALA A 154 3.64 9.75 -13.61
N THR A 155 3.71 8.46 -13.24
CA THR A 155 2.58 7.67 -12.72
C THR A 155 2.59 7.55 -11.19
N SER A 156 3.49 8.25 -10.49
CA SER A 156 3.54 8.26 -9.03
C SER A 156 2.39 9.07 -8.44
N CYS A 157 1.98 8.71 -7.22
CA CYS A 157 0.82 9.28 -6.56
C CYS A 157 0.90 10.82 -6.47
N PHE A 158 2.04 11.36 -6.04
CA PHE A 158 2.18 12.80 -5.81
C PHE A 158 2.23 13.61 -7.10
N GLU A 159 2.89 13.05 -8.13
CA GLU A 159 2.97 13.68 -9.45
C GLU A 159 1.63 13.65 -10.16
N ALA A 160 0.89 12.54 -10.07
CA ALA A 160 -0.40 12.38 -10.71
C ALA A 160 -1.52 13.13 -9.99
N THR A 161 -1.39 13.36 -8.68
CA THR A 161 -2.37 14.07 -7.84
C THR A 161 -1.85 15.40 -7.30
N PHE A 162 -1.59 15.45 -6.00
CA PHE A 162 -1.05 16.56 -5.26
C PHE A 162 0.10 16.06 -4.39
N CYS A 163 0.98 16.99 -4.02
CA CYS A 163 2.12 16.74 -3.15
C CYS A 163 1.75 17.20 -1.72
N PRO A 164 1.83 16.33 -0.71
CA PRO A 164 1.52 16.73 0.66
C PRO A 164 2.40 17.91 1.10
N ALA A 165 1.81 18.90 1.75
CA ALA A 165 2.48 20.10 2.23
C ALA A 165 3.70 19.75 3.10
N ARG A 166 3.58 18.71 3.93
CA ARG A 166 4.69 18.23 4.77
C ARG A 166 5.87 17.68 3.96
N PHE A 167 5.59 17.06 2.81
CA PHE A 167 6.61 16.46 1.93
C PHE A 167 7.47 17.49 1.21
N ILE A 168 6.96 18.71 1.00
CA ILE A 168 7.71 19.82 0.39
C ILE A 168 9.00 20.11 1.17
N TYR A 169 9.02 19.82 2.47
CA TYR A 169 10.18 20.04 3.33
C TYR A 169 10.93 18.75 3.64
N THR A 170 12.26 18.82 3.73
CA THR A 170 13.11 17.72 4.18
C THR A 170 12.71 17.25 5.58
N ASP A 171 12.92 15.96 5.86
CA ASP A 171 12.48 15.36 7.12
C ASP A 171 13.23 15.96 8.31
N LYS A 172 14.56 16.02 8.20
CA LYS A 172 15.48 16.45 9.26
C LYS A 172 15.65 17.96 9.37
N THR A 173 15.93 18.63 8.26
CA THR A 173 16.36 20.04 8.26
C THR A 173 15.23 21.03 8.00
N ARG A 174 14.03 20.55 7.63
CA ARG A 174 12.88 21.37 7.24
C ARG A 174 13.17 22.37 6.11
N LYS A 175 14.23 22.15 5.33
CA LYS A 175 14.52 22.92 4.11
C LYS A 175 13.60 22.46 2.99
N ILE A 176 13.32 23.34 2.02
CA ILE A 176 12.55 22.96 0.83
C ILE A 176 13.30 21.85 0.07
N ARG A 177 12.60 20.79 -0.32
CA ARG A 177 13.14 19.70 -1.15
C ARG A 177 13.30 20.16 -2.59
N GLU A 178 14.35 19.69 -3.23
CA GLU A 178 14.50 19.78 -4.69
C GLU A 178 13.63 18.70 -5.36
N LEU A 179 12.44 19.10 -5.80
CA LEU A 179 11.50 18.21 -6.49
C LEU A 179 11.76 18.25 -8.00
N LYS A 180 11.75 17.07 -8.63
CA LYS A 180 11.87 16.93 -10.11
C LYS A 180 10.53 17.07 -10.84
N PHE A 181 9.51 17.55 -10.14
CA PHE A 181 8.15 17.76 -10.64
C PHE A 181 7.54 18.99 -10.00
N THR A 182 6.54 19.58 -10.65
CA THR A 182 5.78 20.72 -10.10
C THR A 182 4.84 20.22 -9.01
N ALA A 183 5.16 20.52 -7.75
CA ALA A 183 4.29 20.22 -6.63
C ALA A 183 2.98 21.01 -6.74
N ARG A 184 1.86 20.30 -6.64
CA ARG A 184 0.51 20.89 -6.58
C ARG A 184 -0.04 20.69 -5.17
N SER A 185 -0.72 21.69 -4.63
CA SER A 185 -1.54 21.50 -3.42
C SER A 185 -2.82 20.72 -3.75
N LEU A 186 -3.47 20.16 -2.73
CA LEU A 186 -4.77 19.50 -2.88
C LEU A 186 -5.79 20.41 -3.56
N ASP A 187 -5.91 21.67 -3.13
CA ASP A 187 -6.84 22.64 -3.73
C ASP A 187 -6.55 22.91 -5.22
N MET A 188 -5.26 23.02 -5.57
CA MET A 188 -4.86 23.24 -6.96
C MET A 188 -5.21 22.02 -7.81
N PHE A 189 -4.96 20.81 -7.32
CA PHE A 189 -5.36 19.57 -7.98
C PHE A 189 -6.89 19.51 -8.20
N LEU A 190 -7.67 19.82 -7.17
CA LEU A 190 -9.13 19.80 -7.23
C LEU A 190 -9.68 20.82 -8.24
N LYS A 191 -9.12 22.03 -8.30
CA LYS A 191 -9.50 23.06 -9.30
C LYS A 191 -9.27 22.56 -10.73
N ILE A 192 -8.12 21.94 -10.99
CA ILE A 192 -7.79 21.38 -12.32
C ILE A 192 -8.70 20.21 -12.68
N ARG A 193 -9.11 19.40 -11.69
CA ARG A 193 -9.89 18.18 -11.96
C ARG A 193 -11.40 18.44 -12.11
N ARG A 194 -11.90 19.52 -11.50
CA ARG A 194 -13.31 19.91 -11.53
C ARG A 194 -13.65 20.94 -12.61
N GLY A 195 -12.66 21.73 -13.06
CA GLY A 195 -12.78 22.63 -14.20
C GLY A 195 -12.62 21.89 -15.51
#